data_AF-A0A2A2JI15-F1
#
_entry.id   AF-A0A2A2JI15-F1
#
_cell.length_a   1.000
_cell.length_b   1.000
_cell.length_c   1.000
_cell.angle_alpha   90.00
_cell.angle_beta   90.00
_cell.angle_gamma   90.00
#
_symmetry.space_group_name_H-M   'P 1'
#
loop_
_entity.id
_entity.type
_entity.pdbx_description
1 polymer ?
#
loop_
_entity_poly.entity_id
_entity_poly.type
_entity_poly.pdbx_seq_one_letter_code
_entity_poly.pdbx_strand_id
1 'polypeptide(L)'
;MYLELLFNTRECADYIDPKSCKETFSVYVKQYEHIHPTSDIHRQTFNRSLHEWSKTAVLSKKNANYTEETLSVKINDRTKAIRFGFEENGLCLSLLRVKIYYVMCDATVIKFSSLPQTVTGSDRTEPVTVTATCTENAVSKQSEAPVGFCSSSGKWNHVVGECECKGGYESEVAMGRQTCTVQAKTNSP
;
A
#
# COMPACT_ATOMS: atom_id res chain seq x y z
N MET A 1 -0.05 3.81 -2.23
CA MET A 1 -0.81 2.98 -3.19
C MET A 1 0.01 2.80 -4.44
N TYR A 2 -0.20 1.73 -5.20
CA TYR A 2 0.50 1.46 -6.44
C TYR A 2 -0.47 1.40 -7.62
N LEU A 3 -0.07 2.02 -8.74
CA LEU A 3 -0.72 1.92 -10.03
C LEU A 3 0.25 1.25 -11.01
N GLU A 4 -0.04 0.01 -11.36
CA GLU A 4 0.72 -0.77 -12.33
C GLU A 4 -0.01 -0.72 -13.68
N LEU A 5 0.69 -0.24 -14.70
CA LEU A 5 0.18 -0.02 -16.05
C LEU A 5 0.97 -0.90 -17.02
N LEU A 6 0.25 -1.69 -17.81
CA LEU A 6 0.77 -2.31 -19.01
C LEU A 6 0.15 -1.58 -20.20
N PHE A 7 0.97 -0.93 -21.01
CA PHE A 7 0.47 -0.10 -22.11
C PHE A 7 1.36 -0.17 -23.35
N ASN A 8 0.82 0.26 -24.47
CA ASN A 8 1.58 0.51 -25.70
C ASN A 8 1.14 1.84 -26.31
N THR A 9 2.06 2.49 -27.03
CA THR A 9 1.77 3.67 -27.85
C THR A 9 2.35 3.47 -29.24
N ARG A 10 1.77 4.13 -30.25
CA ARG A 10 2.41 4.19 -31.56
C ARG A 10 3.54 5.21 -31.54
N GLU A 11 4.63 4.91 -32.25
CA GLU A 11 5.77 5.84 -32.36
C GLU A 11 5.48 6.88 -33.45
N CYS A 12 5.97 8.10 -33.26
CA CYS A 12 5.76 9.18 -34.22
C CYS A 12 6.50 8.94 -35.53
N ALA A 13 7.55 8.12 -35.52
CA ALA A 13 8.21 7.64 -36.72
C ALA A 13 7.28 6.82 -37.65
N ASP A 14 6.21 6.23 -37.09
CA ASP A 14 5.22 5.47 -37.87
C ASP A 14 4.16 6.37 -38.54
N TYR A 15 4.22 7.69 -38.33
CA TYR A 15 3.29 8.66 -38.89
C TYR A 15 3.89 9.41 -40.08
N ILE A 16 3.07 9.63 -41.11
CA ILE A 16 3.46 10.33 -42.35
C ILE A 16 3.68 11.84 -42.10
N ASP A 17 3.03 12.43 -41.08
CA ASP A 17 3.26 13.81 -40.62
C ASP A 17 3.59 13.85 -39.10
N PRO A 18 4.87 13.74 -38.72
CA PRO A 18 5.29 13.60 -37.32
C PRO A 18 5.18 14.90 -36.50
N LYS A 19 4.91 16.07 -37.11
CA LYS A 19 4.96 17.36 -36.41
C LYS A 19 3.86 17.58 -35.36
N SER A 20 2.77 16.82 -35.44
CA SER A 20 1.66 16.89 -34.47
C SER A 20 1.60 15.69 -33.52
N CYS A 21 2.45 14.70 -33.73
CA CYS A 21 2.42 13.44 -33.00
C CYS A 21 3.07 13.59 -31.62
N LYS A 22 2.43 13.00 -30.60
CA LYS A 22 2.99 12.86 -29.25
C LYS A 22 3.18 11.39 -28.92
N GLU A 23 4.19 11.09 -28.11
CA GLU A 23 4.49 9.72 -27.65
C GLU A 23 4.32 9.59 -26.13
N THR A 24 3.84 10.65 -25.47
CA THR A 24 3.67 10.70 -24.01
C THR A 24 2.25 10.99 -23.61
N PHE A 25 1.75 10.25 -22.62
CA PHE A 25 0.49 10.53 -21.94
C PHE A 25 0.75 10.88 -20.48
N SER A 26 -0.18 11.63 -19.90
CA SER A 26 -0.10 12.04 -18.51
C SER A 26 -1.02 11.18 -17.64
N VAL A 27 -0.55 10.81 -16.46
CA VAL A 27 -1.34 10.11 -15.44
C VAL A 27 -1.66 11.09 -14.33
N TYR A 28 -2.93 11.17 -13.96
CA TYR A 28 -3.45 12.03 -12.91
C TYR A 28 -4.16 11.22 -11.83
N VAL A 29 -4.15 11.74 -10.61
CA VAL A 29 -4.94 11.23 -9.48
C VAL A 29 -5.79 12.36 -8.89
N LYS A 30 -7.04 12.06 -8.59
CA LYS A 30 -7.92 12.90 -7.77
C LYS A 30 -8.34 12.12 -6.54
N GLN A 31 -8.22 12.75 -5.36
CA GLN A 31 -8.56 12.17 -4.07
C GLN A 31 -9.80 12.89 -3.52
N TYR A 32 -10.71 12.11 -2.94
CA TYR A 32 -11.98 12.61 -2.40
C TYR A 32 -12.01 12.36 -0.90
N GLU A 33 -12.06 13.43 -0.10
CA GLU A 33 -12.28 13.32 1.36
C GLU A 33 -13.75 13.00 1.69
N HIS A 34 -14.67 13.41 0.82
CA HIS A 34 -16.12 13.18 0.97
C HIS A 34 -16.72 12.65 -0.33
N ILE A 35 -17.57 11.63 -0.23
CA ILE A 35 -18.31 11.07 -1.36
C ILE A 35 -19.76 11.58 -1.25
N HIS A 36 -20.06 12.67 -1.95
CA HIS A 36 -21.43 13.16 -2.06
C HIS A 36 -22.18 12.45 -3.19
N PRO A 37 -23.51 12.31 -3.14
CA PRO A 37 -24.29 11.73 -4.23
C PRO A 37 -24.11 12.45 -5.58
N THR A 38 -23.79 13.75 -5.53
CA THR A 38 -23.51 14.59 -6.71
C THR A 38 -22.06 14.54 -7.16
N SER A 39 -21.18 13.83 -6.43
CA SER A 39 -19.77 13.73 -6.75
C SER A 39 -19.58 13.11 -8.14
N ASP A 40 -18.55 13.57 -8.84
CA ASP A 40 -18.21 13.07 -10.17
C ASP A 40 -17.66 11.64 -10.14
N ILE A 41 -17.44 11.04 -8.97
CA ILE A 41 -16.92 9.68 -8.82
C ILE A 41 -17.76 8.64 -9.56
N HIS A 42 -19.08 8.84 -9.61
CA HIS A 42 -20.02 7.93 -10.28
C HIS A 42 -20.29 8.33 -11.73
N ARG A 43 -19.75 9.46 -12.21
CA ARG A 43 -19.94 9.92 -13.58
C ARG A 43 -19.01 9.16 -14.51
N GLN A 44 -19.59 8.57 -15.55
CA GLN A 44 -18.86 7.93 -16.65
C GLN A 44 -17.94 8.93 -17.36
N THR A 45 -18.39 10.17 -17.53
CA THR A 45 -17.62 11.25 -18.15
C THR A 45 -16.90 12.11 -17.11
N PHE A 46 -15.64 12.43 -17.40
CA PHE A 46 -14.81 13.31 -16.58
C PHE A 46 -15.28 14.76 -16.73
N ASN A 47 -15.26 15.53 -15.64
CA ASN A 47 -15.20 16.98 -15.79
C ASN A 47 -13.83 17.32 -16.38
N ARG A 48 -13.81 18.02 -17.52
CA ARG A 48 -12.57 18.34 -18.26
C ARG A 48 -11.61 19.24 -17.47
N SER A 49 -12.08 19.86 -16.38
CA SER A 49 -11.22 20.66 -15.50
C SER A 49 -10.24 19.78 -14.72
N LEU A 50 -8.95 19.88 -15.06
CA LEU A 50 -7.85 19.22 -14.36
C LEU A 50 -7.38 19.97 -13.11
N HIS A 51 -7.98 21.12 -12.75
CA HIS A 51 -7.53 21.96 -11.62
C HIS A 51 -7.50 21.23 -10.27
N GLU A 52 -8.41 20.26 -10.07
CA GLU A 52 -8.51 19.46 -8.85
C GLU A 52 -7.72 18.14 -8.92
N TRP A 53 -7.02 17.90 -10.04
CA TRP A 53 -6.27 16.68 -10.29
C TRP A 53 -4.78 16.92 -10.06
N SER A 54 -4.15 15.98 -9.36
CA SER A 54 -2.69 15.98 -9.17
C SER A 54 -2.04 15.16 -10.27
N LYS A 55 -1.12 15.77 -11.02
CA LYS A 55 -0.32 15.04 -12.02
C LYS A 55 0.67 14.11 -11.30
N THR A 56 0.59 12.82 -11.59
CA THR A 56 1.43 11.79 -10.95
C THR A 56 2.61 11.39 -11.83
N ALA A 57 2.41 11.28 -13.14
CA ALA A 57 3.46 10.88 -14.07
C ALA A 57 3.23 11.40 -15.49
N VAL A 58 4.31 11.40 -16.28
CA VAL A 58 4.29 11.48 -17.75
C VAL A 58 5.00 10.23 -18.25
N LEU A 59 4.31 9.42 -19.03
CA LEU A 59 4.79 8.11 -19.46
C LEU A 59 4.92 8.07 -20.98
N SER A 60 5.96 7.42 -21.46
CA SER A 60 6.16 7.05 -22.86
C SER A 60 6.47 5.56 -22.97
N LYS A 61 6.28 5.02 -24.18
CA LYS A 61 6.71 3.67 -24.50
C LYS A 61 8.23 3.55 -24.38
N LYS A 62 8.70 2.47 -23.75
CA LYS A 62 10.13 2.14 -23.58
C LYS A 62 10.59 0.94 -24.40
N ASN A 63 9.68 -0.01 -24.68
CA ASN A 63 9.98 -1.20 -25.48
C ASN A 63 9.06 -1.29 -26.70
N ALA A 64 9.51 -1.95 -27.76
CA ALA A 64 8.81 -2.06 -29.04
C ALA A 64 7.36 -2.61 -28.96
N ASN A 65 7.08 -3.50 -28.01
CA ASN A 65 5.77 -4.17 -27.91
C ASN A 65 4.84 -3.54 -26.86
N TYR A 66 5.34 -3.39 -25.63
CA TYR A 66 4.59 -2.84 -24.52
C TYR A 66 5.55 -2.36 -23.42
N THR A 67 5.05 -1.47 -22.57
CA THR A 67 5.76 -0.94 -21.42
C THR A 67 4.98 -1.25 -20.15
N GLU A 68 5.69 -1.75 -19.14
CA GLU A 68 5.15 -1.97 -17.80
C GLU A 68 5.73 -0.93 -16.85
N GLU A 69 4.87 -0.12 -16.24
CA GLU A 69 5.25 0.93 -15.30
C GLU A 69 4.50 0.77 -13.99
N THR A 70 5.20 0.96 -12.87
CA THR A 70 4.59 0.99 -11.55
C THR A 70 4.80 2.35 -10.90
N LEU A 71 3.71 3.07 -10.68
CA LEU A 71 3.71 4.37 -10.02
C LEU A 71 3.35 4.22 -8.54
N SER A 72 4.15 4.84 -7.66
CA SER A 72 3.78 5.00 -6.25
C SER A 72 2.98 6.29 -6.08
N VAL A 73 1.78 6.18 -5.53
CA VAL A 73 0.83 7.28 -5.34
C VAL A 73 0.58 7.46 -3.85
N LYS A 74 0.94 8.64 -3.35
CA LYS A 74 0.69 9.03 -1.96
C LYS A 74 -0.80 9.33 -1.78
N ILE A 75 -1.39 8.70 -0.77
CA ILE A 75 -2.81 8.86 -0.42
C ILE A 75 -2.87 9.59 0.92
N ASN A 76 -3.74 10.59 1.02
CA ASN A 76 -3.95 11.33 2.26
C ASN A 76 -4.84 10.54 3.23
N ASP A 77 -4.62 10.68 4.53
CA ASP A 77 -5.30 9.88 5.56
C ASP A 77 -6.84 10.05 5.55
N ARG A 78 -7.33 11.20 5.09
CA ARG A 78 -8.78 11.49 5.01
C ARG A 78 -9.42 11.03 3.70
N THR A 79 -8.64 10.54 2.74
CA THR A 79 -9.14 10.11 1.44
C THR A 79 -10.07 8.90 1.59
N LYS A 80 -11.31 9.04 1.10
CA LYS A 80 -12.34 7.99 1.07
C LYS A 80 -12.48 7.34 -0.29
N ALA A 81 -12.11 8.05 -1.34
CA ALA A 81 -12.14 7.56 -2.70
C ALA A 81 -11.03 8.18 -3.54
N ILE A 82 -10.66 7.48 -4.60
CA ILE A 82 -9.69 7.95 -5.58
C ILE A 82 -10.21 7.74 -6.99
N ARG A 83 -9.72 8.56 -7.90
CA ARG A 83 -9.90 8.35 -9.34
C ARG A 83 -8.58 8.57 -10.04
N PHE A 84 -8.28 7.69 -11.00
CA PHE A 84 -7.16 7.88 -11.93
C PHE A 84 -7.67 8.42 -13.26
N GLY A 85 -6.89 9.32 -13.84
CA GLY A 85 -7.14 9.93 -15.14
C GLY A 85 -5.94 9.71 -16.05
N PHE A 86 -6.20 9.35 -17.29
CA PHE A 86 -5.19 9.17 -18.32
C PHE A 86 -5.46 10.20 -19.40
N GLU A 87 -4.59 11.20 -19.52
CA GLU A 87 -4.72 12.25 -20.52
C GLU A 87 -3.79 11.95 -21.69
N GLU A 88 -4.38 11.62 -22.83
CA GLU A 88 -3.71 11.61 -24.12
C GLU A 88 -3.98 12.90 -24.89
N ASN A 89 -2.97 13.41 -25.57
CA ASN A 89 -3.07 14.60 -26.40
C ASN A 89 -2.57 14.29 -27.81
N GLY A 90 -3.40 13.63 -28.62
CA GLY A 90 -3.07 13.31 -30.01
C GLY A 90 -2.06 12.16 -30.17
N LEU A 91 -2.07 11.20 -29.25
CA LEU A 91 -1.35 9.93 -29.39
C LEU A 91 -2.32 8.76 -29.50
N CYS A 92 -1.84 7.64 -30.03
CA CYS A 92 -2.59 6.39 -30.03
C CYS A 92 -2.18 5.56 -28.81
N LEU A 93 -2.94 5.65 -27.72
CA LEU A 93 -2.70 4.90 -26.48
C LEU A 93 -3.52 3.61 -26.43
N SER A 94 -2.88 2.49 -26.08
CA SER A 94 -3.55 1.25 -25.72
C SER A 94 -3.20 0.86 -24.29
N LEU A 95 -4.15 0.98 -23.37
CA LEU A 95 -4.02 0.48 -21.98
C LEU A 95 -4.43 -0.99 -21.95
N LEU A 96 -3.45 -1.89 -21.86
CA LEU A 96 -3.65 -3.35 -21.89
C LEU A 96 -4.02 -3.89 -20.50
N ARG A 97 -3.40 -3.36 -19.44
CA ARG A 97 -3.70 -3.71 -18.05
C ARG A 97 -3.58 -2.48 -17.17
N VAL A 98 -4.56 -2.31 -16.30
CA VAL A 98 -4.52 -1.34 -15.20
C VAL A 98 -4.76 -2.11 -13.92
N LYS A 99 -3.78 -2.10 -13.02
CA LYS A 99 -3.86 -2.79 -11.73
C LYS A 99 -3.54 -1.78 -10.63
N ILE A 100 -4.50 -1.63 -9.71
CA ILE A 100 -4.41 -0.72 -8.57
C ILE A 100 -4.37 -1.58 -7.32
N TYR A 101 -3.38 -1.36 -6.46
CA TYR A 101 -3.23 -2.14 -5.23
C TYR A 101 -2.49 -1.35 -4.14
N TYR A 102 -2.58 -1.83 -2.91
CA TYR A 102 -1.72 -1.40 -1.81
C TYR A 102 -1.11 -2.65 -1.18
N VAL A 103 -0.03 -2.45 -0.43
CA VAL A 103 0.68 -3.52 0.27
C VAL A 103 0.56 -3.26 1.76
N MET A 104 0.41 -4.32 2.54
CA MET A 104 0.28 -4.26 3.99
C MET A 104 1.01 -5.43 4.63
N CYS A 105 1.46 -5.24 5.87
CA CYS A 105 1.87 -6.32 6.75
C CYS A 105 0.64 -6.79 7.52
N ASP A 106 0.42 -8.11 7.54
CA ASP A 106 -0.69 -8.71 8.27
C ASP A 106 -0.50 -8.58 9.78
N ALA A 107 -1.62 -8.59 10.51
CA ALA A 107 -1.59 -8.64 11.97
C ALA A 107 -0.94 -9.95 12.43
N THR A 108 -0.02 -9.87 13.37
CA THR A 108 0.72 -11.05 13.87
C THR A 108 1.19 -10.85 15.30
N VAL A 109 1.61 -11.94 15.93
CA VAL A 109 2.26 -11.91 17.24
C VAL A 109 3.66 -12.49 17.12
N ILE A 110 4.67 -11.72 17.52
CA ILE A 110 6.08 -12.11 17.51
C ILE A 110 6.65 -11.83 18.89
N LYS A 111 7.22 -12.85 19.55
CA LYS A 111 7.77 -12.73 20.91
C LYS A 111 6.77 -12.10 21.89
N PHE A 112 5.53 -12.63 21.89
CA PHE A 112 4.40 -12.13 22.69
C PHE A 112 4.07 -10.64 22.46
N SER A 113 4.54 -10.07 21.35
CA SER A 113 4.29 -8.70 20.93
C SER A 113 3.29 -8.71 19.77
N SER A 114 2.10 -8.20 20.01
CA SER A 114 1.02 -8.03 19.05
C SER A 114 1.28 -6.82 18.16
N LEU A 115 1.41 -7.10 16.87
CA LEU A 115 1.57 -6.14 15.79
C LEU A 115 0.26 -6.05 15.00
N PRO A 116 -0.34 -4.87 14.87
CA PRO A 116 -1.57 -4.69 14.10
C PRO A 116 -1.28 -4.77 12.60
N GLN A 117 -2.33 -5.03 11.82
CA GLN A 117 -2.25 -4.91 10.37
C GLN A 117 -1.82 -3.48 10.00
N THR A 118 -0.79 -3.35 9.18
CA THR A 118 -0.13 -2.06 8.90
C THR A 118 0.06 -1.87 7.40
N VAL A 119 -0.46 -0.78 6.83
CA VAL A 119 -0.24 -0.44 5.41
C VAL A 119 1.19 0.10 5.23
N THR A 120 1.88 -0.32 4.17
CA THR A 120 3.24 0.13 3.88
C THR A 120 3.26 1.60 3.43
N GLY A 121 4.41 2.26 3.62
CA GLY A 121 4.63 3.62 3.12
C GLY A 121 4.59 3.74 1.59
N SER A 122 4.58 4.99 1.10
CA SER A 122 4.73 5.27 -0.34
C SER A 122 6.17 5.12 -0.82
N ASP A 123 7.15 5.28 0.08
CA ASP A 123 8.55 4.97 -0.21
C ASP A 123 8.78 3.46 -0.13
N ARG A 124 9.53 2.92 -1.09
CA ARG A 124 9.85 1.49 -1.16
C ARG A 124 11.06 1.13 -0.31
N THR A 125 11.90 2.08 0.08
CA THR A 125 13.14 1.82 0.82
C THR A 125 12.97 1.87 2.33
N GLU A 126 12.05 2.72 2.82
CA GLU A 126 11.83 2.93 4.25
C GLU A 126 10.71 2.05 4.80
N PRO A 127 10.97 1.25 5.86
CA PRO A 127 9.93 0.51 6.54
C PRO A 127 9.08 1.42 7.43
N VAL A 128 7.81 1.03 7.63
CA VAL A 128 6.94 1.67 8.61
C VAL A 128 7.25 1.11 9.99
N THR A 129 7.64 1.99 10.91
CA THR A 129 7.90 1.66 12.32
C THR A 129 6.60 1.60 13.10
N VAL A 130 6.37 0.51 13.83
CA VAL A 130 5.14 0.27 14.58
C VAL A 130 5.46 -0.13 16.02
N THR A 131 4.94 0.61 16.99
CA THR A 131 4.97 0.21 18.39
C THR A 131 4.00 -0.94 18.61
N ALA A 132 4.53 -2.09 19.00
CA ALA A 132 3.75 -3.27 19.33
C ALA A 132 3.13 -3.16 20.73
N THR A 133 2.13 -3.99 20.99
CA THR A 133 1.50 -4.13 22.31
C THR A 133 1.74 -5.54 22.81
N CYS A 134 2.03 -5.71 24.10
CA CYS A 134 2.12 -7.06 24.65
C CYS A 134 0.78 -7.78 24.56
N THR A 135 0.81 -9.08 24.26
CA THR A 135 -0.40 -9.90 24.32
C THR A 135 -1.03 -9.86 25.70
N GLU A 136 -2.29 -10.28 25.79
CA GLU A 136 -2.98 -10.37 27.08
C GLU A 136 -2.14 -11.15 28.10
N ASN A 137 -2.12 -10.65 29.33
CA ASN A 137 -1.33 -11.19 30.44
C ASN A 137 0.19 -11.22 30.24
N ALA A 138 0.72 -10.49 29.25
CA ALA A 138 2.15 -10.24 29.09
C ALA A 138 2.52 -8.80 29.45
N VAL A 139 3.81 -8.55 29.66
CA VAL A 139 4.42 -7.25 29.94
C VAL A 139 5.74 -7.13 29.17
N SER A 140 6.17 -5.92 28.82
CA SER A 140 7.45 -5.74 28.12
C SER A 140 8.58 -6.17 29.05
N LYS A 141 9.53 -6.93 28.51
CA LYS A 141 10.76 -7.31 29.23
C LYS A 141 11.74 -6.13 29.32
N GLN A 142 11.57 -5.13 28.46
CA GLN A 142 12.33 -3.88 28.48
C GLN A 142 11.51 -2.74 29.06
N SER A 143 12.15 -1.62 29.37
CA SER A 143 11.47 -0.38 29.79
C SER A 143 10.57 0.20 28.70
N GLU A 144 10.89 -0.07 27.44
CA GLU A 144 10.15 0.40 26.27
C GLU A 144 9.31 -0.73 25.67
N ALA A 145 8.25 -0.36 24.97
CA ALA A 145 7.42 -1.32 24.24
C ALA A 145 8.18 -1.88 23.03
N PRO A 146 7.95 -3.14 22.63
CA PRO A 146 8.57 -3.70 21.44
C PRO A 146 8.17 -2.94 20.17
N VAL A 147 9.06 -2.90 19.18
CA VAL A 147 8.89 -2.13 17.94
C VAL A 147 9.09 -3.04 16.73
N GLY A 148 8.10 -3.09 15.84
CA GLY A 148 8.15 -3.82 14.57
C GLY A 148 8.41 -2.91 13.38
N PHE A 149 9.02 -3.47 12.33
CA PHE A 149 9.32 -2.77 11.09
C PHE A 149 8.63 -3.43 9.89
N CYS A 150 7.62 -2.78 9.34
CA CYS A 150 6.84 -3.26 8.20
C CYS A 150 7.47 -2.79 6.87
N SER A 151 7.99 -3.74 6.08
CA SER A 151 8.64 -3.47 4.79
C SER A 151 7.63 -3.19 3.67
N SER A 152 8.07 -2.44 2.65
CA SER A 152 7.37 -2.25 1.37
C SER A 152 6.99 -3.55 0.63
N SER A 153 7.57 -4.69 1.02
CA SER A 153 7.20 -6.03 0.55
C SER A 153 5.93 -6.61 1.20
N GLY A 154 5.38 -5.95 2.24
CA GLY A 154 4.25 -6.46 3.02
C GLY A 154 4.64 -7.48 4.08
N LYS A 155 5.93 -7.54 4.44
CA LYS A 155 6.45 -8.44 5.47
C LYS A 155 7.02 -7.65 6.64
N TRP A 156 6.83 -8.19 7.85
CA TRP A 156 7.55 -7.76 9.04
C TRP A 156 9.01 -8.19 8.91
N ASN A 157 9.93 -7.23 8.84
CA ASN A 157 11.36 -7.52 8.68
C ASN A 157 11.97 -8.03 9.98
N HIS A 158 11.76 -7.29 11.08
CA HIS A 158 12.21 -7.65 12.42
C HIS A 158 11.41 -6.92 13.49
N VAL A 159 11.52 -7.41 14.73
CA VAL A 159 10.92 -6.80 15.94
C VAL A 159 12.03 -6.63 16.97
N VAL A 160 12.19 -5.41 17.47
CA VAL A 160 13.11 -5.05 18.56
C VAL A 160 12.33 -5.07 19.86
N GLY A 161 12.89 -5.69 20.89
CA GLY A 161 12.20 -5.95 22.15
C GLY A 161 11.34 -7.22 22.13
N GLU A 162 10.80 -7.56 23.30
CA GLU A 162 9.92 -8.70 23.50
C GLU A 162 9.05 -8.52 24.75
N CYS A 163 7.94 -9.24 24.81
CA CYS A 163 7.11 -9.34 26.00
C CYS A 163 7.28 -10.70 26.67
N GLU A 164 7.04 -10.75 27.97
CA GLU A 164 7.02 -11.97 28.78
C GLU A 164 5.72 -12.07 29.57
N CYS A 165 5.28 -13.28 29.87
CA CYS A 165 4.08 -13.50 30.67
C CYS A 165 4.25 -12.93 32.08
N LYS A 166 3.20 -12.27 32.58
CA LYS A 166 3.14 -11.79 33.97
C LYS A 166 3.20 -12.98 34.92
N GLY A 167 3.62 -12.73 36.16
CA GLY A 167 3.59 -13.74 37.22
C GLY A 167 2.21 -14.39 37.35
N GLY A 168 2.18 -15.73 37.45
CA GLY A 168 0.95 -16.53 37.47
C GLY A 168 0.43 -16.98 36.10
N TYR A 169 1.11 -16.58 35.01
CA TYR A 169 0.81 -17.00 33.65
C TYR A 169 1.99 -17.74 33.02
N GLU A 170 1.68 -18.75 32.22
CA GLU A 170 2.64 -19.51 31.43
C GLU A 170 2.49 -19.19 29.95
N SER A 171 3.61 -19.23 29.23
CA SER A 171 3.63 -19.06 27.79
C SER A 171 3.07 -20.30 27.09
N GLU A 172 2.07 -20.09 26.26
CA GLU A 172 1.52 -21.12 25.38
C GLU A 172 1.76 -20.71 23.91
N VAL A 173 2.33 -21.63 23.13
CA VAL A 173 2.49 -21.47 21.69
C VAL A 173 1.76 -22.60 21.00
N ALA A 174 0.53 -22.32 20.57
CA ALA A 174 -0.35 -23.30 19.92
C ALA A 174 -0.82 -22.78 18.57
N MET A 175 -0.66 -23.60 17.52
CA MET A 175 -1.13 -23.30 16.15
C MET A 175 -0.68 -21.92 15.62
N GLY A 176 0.54 -21.49 15.94
CA GLY A 176 1.08 -20.19 15.52
C GLY A 176 0.57 -18.98 16.33
N ARG A 177 -0.25 -19.20 17.36
CA ARG A 177 -0.66 -18.18 18.33
C ARG A 177 0.24 -18.24 19.56
N GLN A 178 0.67 -17.07 20.03
CA GLN A 178 1.46 -16.92 21.26
C GLN A 178 0.59 -16.22 22.30
N THR A 179 0.36 -16.87 23.44
CA THR A 179 -0.53 -16.38 24.50
C THR A 179 0.06 -16.64 25.88
N CYS A 180 -0.42 -15.91 26.88
CA CYS A 180 -0.11 -16.14 28.28
C CYS A 180 -1.37 -16.62 29.01
N THR A 181 -1.39 -17.88 29.41
CA THR A 181 -2.53 -18.55 30.05
C THR A 181 -2.25 -18.82 31.51
N VAL A 182 -3.30 -18.90 32.33
CA VAL A 182 -3.16 -19.19 33.77
C VAL A 182 -2.48 -20.55 33.95
N GLN A 183 -1.54 -20.65 34.89
CA GLN A 183 -0.94 -21.92 35.25
C GLN A 183 -2.04 -22.93 35.64
N ALA A 184 -2.18 -23.99 34.85
CA ALA A 184 -3.01 -25.11 35.26
C ALA A 184 -2.39 -25.69 36.52
N LYS A 185 -3.11 -25.68 37.65
CA LYS A 185 -2.71 -26.46 38.81
C LYS A 185 -2.69 -27.92 38.39
N THR A 186 -1.52 -28.44 38.04
CA THR A 186 -1.29 -29.87 38.02
C THR A 186 -1.43 -30.31 39.46
N ASN A 187 -2.63 -30.79 39.82
CA ASN A 187 -2.81 -31.59 41.02
C ASN A 187 -1.93 -32.83 40.84
N SER A 188 -0.69 -32.74 41.33
CA SER A 188 0.16 -33.91 41.49
C SER A 188 -0.46 -34.75 42.61
N PRO A 189 -0.69 -36.06 42.39
CA PRO A 189 -1.30 -36.97 43.37
C PRO A 189 -0.44 -37.15 44.62
#